data_AF-A0A4Q0GLG8-F1
#
_entry.id   AF-A0A4Q0GLG8-F1
#
_cell.length_a   1.000
_cell.length_b   1.000
_cell.length_c   1.000
_cell.angle_alpha   90.00
_cell.angle_beta   90.00
_cell.angle_gamma   90.00
#
_symmetry.space_group_name_H-M   'P 1'
#
loop_
_entity.id
_entity.type
_entity.pdbx_description
1 polymer ?
#
loop_
_entity_poly.entity_id
_entity_poly.type
_entity_poly.pdbx_seq_one_letter_code
_entity_poly.pdbx_strand_id
1 'polypeptide(L)'
;MVRFEQQDIDPELKSEIGAILSCANDIWKGLDLLGDFSLAPARHGSDRGNFVHIRAVPLSEADKCEFRFDMPLQYNTREPVSIWVERLLEAAAAFRDLTQREEWSRSLRRLIDDAIAPVADGLHPARLIAIGLKVSDVSPGYQMLADIETLGEHLRMGIHRHRVDDIGVFGSELADLVADHAERKRLRMLADVCGAIGWIDDVALNLVDASSMSRSDLVARLNDRPAIDFHFGGDDDDDYVGELVWDEGVIRCLVGEWTAGWTFDRSEFVLSECVLPETLLVAWHGRRFGDLIEHPLIPGDAVVVRAELTDGTLHVDLELAERLLK
;
A
#
# COMPACT_ATOMS: atom_id res chain seq x y z
N MET A 1 -21.20 3.32 -7.98
CA MET A 1 -21.08 4.35 -6.94
C MET A 1 -19.89 3.95 -6.09
N VAL A 2 -18.70 4.45 -6.45
CA VAL A 2 -17.45 4.11 -5.76
C VAL A 2 -17.41 4.99 -4.51
N ARG A 3 -17.48 4.37 -3.32
CA ARG A 3 -17.14 5.06 -2.08
C ARG A 3 -15.63 4.97 -1.96
N PHE A 4 -14.95 6.09 -2.20
CA PHE A 4 -13.56 6.24 -1.81
C PHE A 4 -13.57 6.47 -0.29
N GLU A 5 -13.18 5.46 0.47
CA GLU A 5 -12.88 5.64 1.89
C GLU A 5 -11.67 6.60 1.96
N GLN A 6 -11.89 7.73 2.63
CA GLN A 6 -10.85 8.72 2.85
C GLN A 6 -9.80 8.10 3.76
N GLN A 7 -8.52 8.28 3.39
CA GLN A 7 -7.36 8.07 4.24
C GLN A 7 -7.70 8.37 5.70
N ASP A 8 -7.47 7.41 6.60
CA ASP A 8 -7.64 7.58 8.04
C ASP A 8 -6.49 8.45 8.58
N ILE A 9 -6.51 9.71 8.12
CA ILE A 9 -5.71 10.82 8.62
C ILE A 9 -6.20 11.03 10.06
N ASP A 10 -5.27 11.12 11.02
CA ASP A 10 -5.55 11.50 12.40
C ASP A 10 -6.63 12.61 12.41
N PRO A 11 -7.75 12.45 13.16
CA PRO A 11 -8.84 13.42 13.18
C PRO A 11 -8.37 14.87 13.38
N GLU A 12 -7.31 15.10 14.17
CA GLU A 12 -6.73 16.42 14.37
C GLU A 12 -6.06 16.94 13.09
N LEU A 13 -5.26 16.11 12.43
CA LEU A 13 -4.61 16.43 11.17
C LEU A 13 -5.62 16.61 10.03
N LYS A 14 -6.71 15.84 10.02
CA LYS A 14 -7.82 16.01 9.08
C LYS A 14 -8.50 17.37 9.25
N SER A 15 -8.67 17.80 10.50
CA SER A 15 -9.20 19.14 10.81
C SER A 15 -8.25 20.25 10.37
N GLU A 16 -6.95 20.09 10.61
CA GLU A 16 -5.92 21.06 10.20
C GLU A 16 -5.84 21.21 8.68
N ILE A 17 -5.78 20.10 7.96
CA ILE A 17 -5.84 20.08 6.48
C ILE A 17 -7.13 20.75 5.99
N GLY A 18 -8.27 20.48 6.63
CA GLY A 18 -9.54 21.14 6.32
C GLY A 18 -9.47 22.66 6.45
N ALA A 19 -8.82 23.16 7.52
CA ALA A 19 -8.62 24.59 7.73
C ALA A 19 -7.69 25.21 6.68
N ILE A 20 -6.59 24.54 6.33
CA ILE A 20 -5.66 24.98 5.28
C ILE A 20 -6.39 25.09 3.93
N LEU A 21 -7.13 24.05 3.53
CA LEU A 21 -7.88 24.04 2.28
C LEU A 21 -8.94 25.14 2.23
N SER A 22 -9.69 25.35 3.33
CA SER A 22 -10.71 26.41 3.41
C SER A 22 -10.07 27.79 3.24
N CYS A 23 -9.04 28.10 4.04
CA CYS A 23 -8.35 29.39 3.99
C CYS A 23 -7.70 29.64 2.63
N ALA A 24 -7.02 28.63 2.07
CA ALA A 24 -6.40 28.74 0.76
C ALA A 24 -7.44 29.00 -0.32
N ASN A 25 -8.55 28.26 -0.37
CA ASN A 25 -9.60 28.46 -1.37
C ASN A 25 -10.31 29.82 -1.21
N ASP A 26 -10.47 30.33 0.02
CA ASP A 26 -11.03 31.66 0.28
C ASP A 26 -10.15 32.80 -0.27
N ILE A 27 -8.83 32.65 -0.18
CA ILE A 27 -7.84 33.61 -0.69
C ILE A 27 -7.65 33.44 -2.20
N TRP A 28 -7.59 32.20 -2.67
CA TRP A 28 -7.21 31.81 -4.03
C TRP A 28 -8.26 32.10 -5.10
N LYS A 29 -9.51 32.45 -4.71
CA LYS A 29 -10.69 32.67 -5.57
C LYS A 29 -10.37 32.97 -7.05
N GLY A 30 -10.27 31.90 -7.82
CA GLY A 30 -10.34 31.86 -9.29
C GLY A 30 -9.24 32.59 -10.04
N LEU A 31 -8.07 31.96 -10.18
CA LEU A 31 -7.26 32.16 -11.39
C LEU A 31 -7.83 31.30 -12.52
N ASP A 32 -7.87 31.81 -13.75
CA ASP A 32 -8.52 31.20 -14.94
C ASP A 32 -8.08 29.75 -15.28
N LEU A 33 -7.06 29.21 -14.62
CA LEU A 33 -6.39 27.96 -14.97
C LEU A 33 -6.65 26.80 -14.01
N LEU A 34 -6.84 27.05 -12.71
CA LEU A 34 -6.92 26.00 -11.68
C LEU A 34 -8.23 26.12 -10.89
N GLY A 35 -8.85 24.97 -10.62
CA GLY A 35 -10.00 24.86 -9.73
C GLY A 35 -9.60 24.90 -8.24
N ASP A 36 -10.57 24.57 -7.40
CA ASP A 36 -10.37 24.58 -5.94
C ASP A 36 -9.36 23.52 -5.50
N PHE A 37 -8.59 23.85 -4.45
CA PHE A 37 -7.71 22.93 -3.78
C PHE A 37 -8.53 21.86 -3.04
N SER A 38 -8.11 20.61 -3.20
CA SER A 38 -8.72 19.44 -2.56
C SER A 38 -7.66 18.38 -2.26
N LEU A 39 -8.02 17.33 -1.52
CA LEU A 39 -7.12 16.20 -1.31
C LEU A 39 -7.09 15.29 -2.54
N ALA A 40 -5.88 14.90 -2.93
CA ALA A 40 -5.68 13.95 -4.00
C ALA A 40 -5.85 12.51 -3.50
N PRO A 41 -6.83 11.75 -4.04
CA PRO A 41 -7.07 10.40 -3.58
C PRO A 41 -5.90 9.50 -3.98
N ALA A 42 -5.40 8.72 -3.03
CA ALA A 42 -4.40 7.68 -3.24
C ALA A 42 -4.46 6.68 -2.07
N ARG A 43 -4.05 5.45 -2.33
CA ARG A 43 -3.83 4.43 -1.31
C ARG A 43 -2.76 4.90 -0.32
N HIS A 44 -2.88 4.47 0.93
CA HIS A 44 -1.85 4.72 1.91
C HIS A 44 -0.55 4.00 1.53
N GLY A 45 0.59 4.64 1.77
CA GLY A 45 1.91 4.09 1.44
C GLY A 45 2.29 4.15 -0.04
N SER A 46 1.43 4.65 -0.94
CA SER A 46 1.82 4.86 -2.34
C SER A 46 2.86 5.97 -2.50
N ASP A 47 3.04 6.82 -1.49
CA ASP A 47 4.04 7.88 -1.48
C ASP A 47 5.22 7.51 -0.58
N ARG A 48 6.43 7.50 -1.16
CA ARG A 48 7.70 7.38 -0.41
C ARG A 48 7.81 8.56 0.57
N GLY A 49 7.39 8.34 1.82
CA GLY A 49 7.51 9.29 2.93
C GLY A 49 6.21 9.78 3.58
N ASN A 50 5.08 9.08 3.41
CA ASN A 50 3.81 9.39 4.11
C ASN A 50 3.37 10.84 3.92
N PHE A 51 3.11 11.25 2.68
CA PHE A 51 2.58 12.58 2.37
C PHE A 51 1.09 12.51 2.02
N VAL A 52 0.33 13.52 2.45
CA VAL A 52 -0.96 13.84 1.84
C VAL A 52 -0.70 14.82 0.72
N HIS A 53 -1.24 14.57 -0.46
CA HIS A 53 -1.12 15.53 -1.56
C HIS A 53 -2.37 16.38 -1.67
N ILE A 54 -2.19 17.70 -1.61
CA ILE A 54 -3.20 18.64 -2.08
C ILE A 54 -3.10 18.72 -3.60
N ARG A 55 -4.26 18.75 -4.28
CA ARG A 55 -4.37 18.95 -5.73
C ARG A 55 -5.26 20.12 -6.06
N ALA A 56 -5.03 20.72 -7.22
CA ALA A 56 -6.03 21.52 -7.93
C ALA A 56 -6.16 21.00 -9.36
N VAL A 57 -7.39 20.72 -9.76
CA VAL A 57 -7.71 20.24 -11.12
C VAL A 57 -7.71 21.43 -12.08
N PRO A 58 -7.11 21.33 -13.27
CA PRO A 58 -7.19 22.39 -14.26
C PRO A 58 -8.65 22.65 -14.67
N LEU A 59 -9.02 23.92 -14.86
CA LEU A 59 -10.37 24.32 -15.30
C LEU A 59 -10.61 24.04 -16.78
N SER A 60 -9.54 24.00 -17.58
CA SER A 60 -9.60 23.74 -19.01
C SER A 60 -9.38 22.26 -19.27
N GLU A 61 -10.29 21.62 -20.00
CA GLU A 61 -10.14 20.23 -20.49
C GLU A 61 -8.91 20.03 -21.40
N ALA A 62 -8.37 21.12 -21.96
CA ALA A 62 -7.15 21.09 -22.78
C ALA A 62 -5.89 20.89 -21.93
N ASP A 63 -5.88 21.41 -20.71
CA ASP A 63 -4.81 21.20 -19.74
C ASP A 63 -5.21 20.01 -18.87
N LYS A 64 -4.49 18.89 -18.97
CA LYS A 64 -4.78 17.68 -18.19
C LYS A 64 -3.80 17.49 -17.03
N CYS A 65 -3.01 18.51 -16.73
CA CYS A 65 -2.02 18.48 -15.67
C CYS A 65 -2.57 19.13 -14.40
N GLU A 66 -2.64 18.35 -13.33
CA GLU A 66 -3.05 18.85 -12.03
C GLU A 66 -1.87 19.48 -11.30
N PHE A 67 -2.13 20.59 -10.60
CA PHE A 67 -1.21 21.07 -9.60
C PHE A 67 -1.17 20.09 -8.43
N ARG A 68 0.03 19.81 -7.90
CA ARG A 68 0.23 18.96 -6.71
C ARG A 68 1.14 19.64 -5.69
N PHE A 69 0.79 19.46 -4.43
CA PHE A 69 1.53 19.97 -3.29
C PHE A 69 1.59 18.92 -2.19
N ASP A 70 2.77 18.70 -1.61
CA ASP A 70 3.00 17.63 -0.65
C ASP A 70 2.89 18.18 0.77
N MET A 71 2.05 17.54 1.59
CA MET A 71 1.96 17.79 3.01
C MET A 71 2.51 16.58 3.78
N PRO A 72 3.65 16.69 4.47
CA PRO A 72 4.22 15.60 5.25
C PRO A 72 3.31 15.24 6.43
N LEU A 73 2.85 13.98 6.52
CA LEU A 73 2.01 13.50 7.62
C LEU A 73 2.77 13.40 8.95
N GLN A 74 4.06 13.05 8.91
CA GLN A 74 4.81 12.63 10.11
C GLN A 74 5.71 13.70 10.74
N TYR A 75 5.91 14.86 10.10
CA TYR A 75 6.98 15.79 10.51
C TYR A 75 6.59 17.25 10.80
N ASN A 76 5.36 17.74 10.57
CA ASN A 76 5.13 19.20 10.57
C ASN A 76 3.83 19.78 11.14
N THR A 77 3.15 19.15 12.10
CA THR A 77 2.01 19.81 12.80
C THR A 77 2.41 20.93 13.77
N ARG A 78 3.63 21.48 13.67
CA ARG A 78 4.05 22.67 14.45
C ARG A 78 3.98 23.97 13.67
N GLU A 79 3.88 23.93 12.34
CA GLU A 79 3.79 25.16 11.57
C GLU A 79 2.34 25.69 11.59
N PRO A 80 2.13 27.00 11.79
CA PRO A 80 0.79 27.57 11.74
C PRO A 80 0.13 27.38 10.37
N VAL A 81 -1.20 27.15 10.36
CA VAL A 81 -2.04 27.04 9.14
C VAL A 81 -1.73 28.14 8.11
N SER A 82 -1.47 29.37 8.54
CA SER A 82 -1.15 30.49 7.64
C SER A 82 0.12 30.28 6.82
N ILE A 83 1.15 29.63 7.38
CA ILE A 83 2.41 29.34 6.68
C ILE A 83 2.16 28.29 5.59
N TRP A 84 1.38 27.26 5.90
CA TRP A 84 0.97 26.26 4.92
C TRP A 84 0.15 26.85 3.77
N VAL A 85 -0.78 27.74 4.10
CA VAL A 85 -1.58 28.46 3.10
C VAL A 85 -0.67 29.31 2.20
N GLU A 86 0.26 30.08 2.76
CA GLU A 86 1.20 30.90 1.99
C GLU A 86 2.03 30.04 1.01
N ARG A 87 2.66 28.96 1.50
CA ARG A 87 3.45 28.03 0.66
C ARG A 87 2.62 27.38 -0.44
N LEU A 88 1.39 26.96 -0.13
CA LEU A 88 0.48 26.36 -1.11
C LEU A 88 0.15 27.35 -2.23
N LEU A 89 -0.16 28.60 -1.88
CA LEU A 89 -0.50 29.65 -2.85
C LEU A 89 0.72 30.06 -3.69
N GLU A 90 1.91 30.15 -3.08
CA GLU A 90 3.17 30.42 -3.79
C GLU A 90 3.49 29.30 -4.80
N ALA A 91 3.38 28.04 -4.38
CA ALA A 91 3.63 26.89 -5.25
C ALA A 91 2.62 26.83 -6.40
N ALA A 92 1.34 27.13 -6.13
CA ALA A 92 0.31 27.17 -7.16
C ALA A 92 0.53 28.34 -8.15
N ALA A 93 1.02 29.49 -7.67
CA ALA A 93 1.40 30.61 -8.55
C ALA A 93 2.61 30.23 -9.43
N ALA A 94 3.62 29.58 -8.87
CA ALA A 94 4.77 29.08 -9.64
C ALA A 94 4.34 28.03 -10.68
N PHE A 95 3.41 27.15 -10.32
CA PHE A 95 2.83 26.16 -11.25
C PHE A 95 2.11 26.83 -12.42
N ARG A 96 1.34 27.90 -12.17
CA ARG A 96 0.63 28.64 -13.23
C ARG A 96 1.59 29.16 -14.29
N ASP A 97 2.76 29.63 -13.86
CA ASP A 97 3.75 30.28 -14.72
C ASP A 97 4.61 29.26 -15.51
N LEU A 98 4.39 27.95 -15.31
CA LEU A 98 5.03 26.87 -16.07
C LEU A 98 4.49 26.72 -17.48
N THR A 99 5.32 27.01 -18.47
CA THR A 99 4.97 26.90 -19.89
C THR A 99 5.13 25.49 -20.47
N GLN A 100 5.96 24.63 -19.88
CA GLN A 100 6.27 23.28 -20.40
C GLN A 100 5.31 22.18 -19.89
N ARG A 101 4.39 22.50 -18.97
CA ARG A 101 3.51 21.53 -18.30
C ARG A 101 2.67 20.68 -19.26
N GLU A 102 2.15 21.29 -20.33
CA GLU A 102 1.31 20.59 -21.30
C GLU A 102 2.11 19.55 -22.11
N GLU A 103 3.34 19.90 -22.47
CA GLU A 103 4.22 19.00 -23.22
C GLU A 103 4.62 17.80 -22.38
N TRP A 104 5.00 18.03 -21.13
CA TRP A 104 5.34 16.99 -20.17
C TRP A 104 4.15 16.08 -19.87
N SER A 105 2.99 16.66 -19.55
CA SER A 105 1.76 15.90 -19.28
C SER A 105 1.34 15.04 -20.47
N ARG A 106 1.44 15.58 -21.70
CA ARG A 106 1.11 14.84 -22.93
C ARG A 106 2.07 13.67 -23.17
N SER A 107 3.36 13.89 -22.93
CA SER A 107 4.38 12.86 -23.13
C SER A 107 4.22 11.72 -22.12
N LEU A 108 4.01 12.07 -20.84
CA LEU A 108 3.77 11.11 -19.78
C LEU A 108 2.45 10.34 -19.98
N ARG A 109 1.38 11.04 -20.40
CA ARG A 109 0.10 10.40 -20.72
C ARG A 109 0.25 9.35 -21.80
N ARG A 110 0.94 9.64 -22.91
CA ARG A 110 1.16 8.67 -23.99
C ARG A 110 1.90 7.44 -23.48
N LEU A 111 2.98 7.64 -22.73
CA LEU A 111 3.73 6.54 -22.13
C LEU A 111 2.83 5.66 -21.26
N ILE A 112 1.98 6.28 -20.43
CA ILE A 112 1.09 5.54 -19.54
C ILE A 112 0.01 4.82 -20.31
N ASP A 113 -0.68 5.51 -21.21
CA ASP A 113 -1.78 4.95 -22.02
C ASP A 113 -1.27 3.74 -22.82
N ASP A 114 -0.08 3.83 -23.44
CA ASP A 114 0.54 2.73 -24.18
C ASP A 114 0.87 1.53 -23.27
N ALA A 115 1.37 1.78 -22.06
CA ALA A 115 1.75 0.73 -21.13
C ALA A 115 0.54 0.01 -20.50
N ILE A 116 -0.53 0.75 -20.14
CA ILE A 116 -1.72 0.16 -19.51
C ILE A 116 -2.72 -0.41 -20.52
N ALA A 117 -2.58 -0.10 -21.82
CA ALA A 117 -3.47 -0.60 -22.87
C ALA A 117 -3.78 -2.12 -22.80
N PRO A 118 -2.82 -3.02 -22.50
CA PRO A 118 -3.09 -4.46 -22.39
C PRO A 118 -4.08 -4.85 -21.28
N VAL A 119 -4.23 -3.99 -20.27
CA VAL A 119 -5.05 -4.24 -19.07
C VAL A 119 -6.17 -3.21 -18.88
N ALA A 120 -6.37 -2.33 -19.86
CA ALA A 120 -7.35 -1.24 -19.81
C ALA A 120 -8.81 -1.67 -20.06
N ASP A 121 -9.04 -2.92 -20.46
CA ASP A 121 -10.36 -3.45 -20.82
C ASP A 121 -10.82 -4.60 -19.90
N GLY A 122 -12.12 -4.89 -19.92
CA GLY A 122 -12.73 -6.02 -19.20
C GLY A 122 -13.13 -5.69 -17.76
N LEU A 123 -13.21 -6.73 -16.92
CA LEU A 123 -13.53 -6.59 -15.50
C LEU A 123 -12.28 -6.08 -14.76
N HIS A 124 -12.43 -5.04 -13.93
CA HIS A 124 -11.34 -4.36 -13.21
C HIS A 124 -10.22 -3.80 -14.12
N PRO A 125 -10.54 -2.84 -15.01
CA PRO A 125 -9.55 -2.25 -15.91
C PRO A 125 -8.59 -1.30 -15.19
N ALA A 126 -7.30 -1.33 -15.55
CA ALA A 126 -6.37 -0.29 -15.12
C ALA A 126 -6.72 1.05 -15.78
N ARG A 127 -6.56 2.16 -15.04
CA ARG A 127 -6.91 3.50 -15.55
C ARG A 127 -5.94 4.56 -15.08
N LEU A 128 -5.48 5.40 -16.01
CA LEU A 128 -4.86 6.67 -15.64
C LEU A 128 -5.92 7.61 -15.08
N ILE A 129 -5.80 7.95 -13.79
CA ILE A 129 -6.71 8.87 -13.11
C ILE A 129 -6.26 10.31 -13.29
N ALA A 130 -5.00 10.60 -13.02
CA ALA A 130 -4.47 11.95 -13.11
C ALA A 130 -2.98 11.96 -13.40
N ILE A 131 -2.53 13.04 -14.04
CA ILE A 131 -1.12 13.42 -14.11
C ILE A 131 -0.99 14.72 -13.34
N GLY A 132 -0.10 14.70 -12.34
CA GLY A 132 0.17 15.84 -11.50
C GLY A 132 1.57 16.38 -11.74
N LEU A 133 1.79 17.64 -11.38
CA LEU A 133 3.12 18.21 -11.27
C LEU A 133 3.24 19.01 -9.98
N LYS A 134 4.32 18.72 -9.25
CA LYS A 134 4.73 19.38 -8.02
C LYS A 134 5.89 20.31 -8.32
N VAL A 135 5.81 21.53 -7.84
CA VAL A 135 6.93 22.48 -7.84
C VAL A 135 7.80 22.16 -6.61
N SER A 136 9.07 21.79 -6.82
CA SER A 136 9.98 21.47 -5.71
C SER A 136 10.47 22.74 -5.01
N ASP A 137 10.51 22.70 -3.69
CA ASP A 137 11.08 23.69 -2.77
C ASP A 137 12.58 23.47 -2.50
N VAL A 138 13.08 22.24 -2.67
CA VAL A 138 14.46 21.84 -2.28
C VAL A 138 15.43 21.82 -3.46
N SER A 139 14.96 21.67 -4.70
CA SER A 139 15.81 21.75 -5.90
C SER A 139 15.12 22.56 -6.99
N PRO A 140 15.86 23.32 -7.83
CA PRO A 140 15.28 23.97 -9.00
C PRO A 140 14.81 22.88 -9.98
N GLY A 141 13.55 22.50 -9.86
CA GLY A 141 12.98 21.37 -10.58
C GLY A 141 11.50 21.16 -10.29
N TYR A 142 10.90 20.35 -11.14
CA TYR A 142 9.51 19.93 -11.02
C TYR A 142 9.48 18.41 -10.92
N GLN A 143 8.64 17.89 -10.05
CA GLN A 143 8.41 16.47 -9.93
C GLN A 143 7.07 16.14 -10.58
N MET A 144 7.07 15.25 -11.56
CA MET A 144 5.84 14.74 -12.15
C MET A 144 5.28 13.60 -11.31
N LEU A 145 3.97 13.47 -11.30
CA LEU A 145 3.27 12.39 -10.61
C LEU A 145 2.23 11.77 -11.55
N ALA A 146 2.02 10.47 -11.40
CA ALA A 146 0.97 9.73 -12.09
C ALA A 146 0.13 8.97 -11.07
N ASP A 147 -1.18 9.24 -11.07
CA ASP A 147 -2.16 8.50 -10.28
C ASP A 147 -2.82 7.46 -11.19
N ILE A 148 -2.59 6.18 -10.92
CA ILE A 148 -3.08 5.06 -11.73
C ILE A 148 -3.95 4.16 -10.85
N GLU A 149 -5.18 3.93 -11.26
CA GLU A 149 -6.10 3.02 -10.58
C GLU A 149 -5.84 1.59 -11.03
N THR A 150 -5.46 0.74 -10.07
CA THR A 150 -5.19 -0.70 -10.26
C THR A 150 -5.69 -1.51 -9.06
N LEU A 151 -5.66 -2.84 -9.21
CA LEU A 151 -5.87 -3.78 -8.11
C LEU A 151 -4.63 -3.77 -7.20
N GLY A 152 -4.86 -3.55 -5.91
CA GLY A 152 -3.85 -3.74 -4.85
C GLY A 152 -3.93 -5.15 -4.28
N GLU A 153 -3.11 -5.44 -3.26
CA GLU A 153 -2.99 -6.80 -2.69
C GLU A 153 -4.27 -7.36 -2.10
N HIS A 154 -5.17 -6.52 -1.58
CA HIS A 154 -6.50 -6.95 -1.15
C HIS A 154 -7.47 -7.25 -2.33
N LEU A 155 -6.97 -7.26 -3.56
CA LEU A 155 -7.70 -7.48 -4.81
C LEU A 155 -8.90 -6.53 -5.02
N ARG A 156 -8.85 -5.30 -4.50
CA ARG A 156 -9.86 -4.26 -4.81
C ARG A 156 -9.18 -3.11 -5.54
N MET A 157 -9.96 -2.37 -6.32
CA MET A 157 -9.47 -1.21 -7.06
C MET A 157 -9.11 -0.07 -6.11
N GLY A 158 -8.07 0.68 -6.47
CA GLY A 158 -7.62 1.84 -5.72
C GLY A 158 -6.48 2.53 -6.45
N ILE A 159 -6.22 3.77 -6.05
CA ILE A 159 -5.30 4.66 -6.78
C ILE A 159 -3.90 4.51 -6.22
N HIS A 160 -2.97 4.07 -7.06
CA HIS A 160 -1.54 4.07 -6.79
C HIS A 160 -0.93 5.35 -7.36
N ARG A 161 -0.24 6.11 -6.52
CA ARG A 161 0.54 7.26 -6.95
C ARG A 161 1.97 6.84 -7.25
N HIS A 162 2.49 7.32 -8.36
CA HIS A 162 3.88 7.16 -8.75
C HIS A 162 4.53 8.53 -8.89
N ARG A 163 5.74 8.66 -8.36
CA ARG A 163 6.61 9.83 -8.60
C ARG A 163 7.47 9.55 -9.81
N VAL A 164 7.55 10.52 -10.71
CA VAL A 164 8.28 10.41 -11.97
C VAL A 164 9.44 11.39 -11.92
N ASP A 165 10.56 10.92 -11.38
CA ASP A 165 11.82 11.66 -11.35
C ASP A 165 12.57 11.53 -12.68
N ASP A 166 12.46 10.35 -13.32
CA ASP A 166 13.00 10.04 -14.64
C ASP A 166 11.97 9.22 -15.42
N ILE A 167 11.61 9.69 -16.63
CA ILE A 167 10.61 9.05 -17.50
C ILE A 167 11.01 7.62 -17.89
N GLY A 168 12.31 7.37 -18.10
CA GLY A 168 12.83 6.05 -18.46
C GLY A 168 12.69 5.04 -17.31
N VAL A 169 13.04 5.45 -16.10
CA VAL A 169 12.86 4.63 -14.88
C VAL A 169 11.38 4.37 -14.61
N PHE A 170 10.55 5.40 -14.78
CA PHE A 170 9.11 5.26 -14.63
C PHE A 170 8.50 4.26 -15.63
N GLY A 171 9.04 4.17 -16.85
CA GLY A 171 8.63 3.18 -17.83
C GLY A 171 8.80 1.73 -17.35
N SER A 172 9.91 1.41 -16.67
CA SER A 172 10.10 0.08 -16.06
C SER A 172 9.16 -0.17 -14.88
N GLU A 173 9.02 0.80 -13.97
CA GLU A 173 8.11 0.67 -12.83
C GLU A 173 6.65 0.48 -13.28
N LEU A 174 6.27 1.10 -14.39
CA LEU A 174 4.94 0.96 -14.98
C LEU A 174 4.73 -0.43 -15.60
N ALA A 175 5.77 -1.02 -16.19
CA ALA A 175 5.68 -2.39 -16.71
C ALA A 175 5.44 -3.41 -15.58
N ASP A 176 6.15 -3.25 -14.46
CA ASP A 176 5.96 -4.08 -13.27
C ASP A 176 4.55 -3.89 -12.70
N LEU A 177 4.06 -2.65 -12.58
CA LEU A 177 2.69 -2.36 -12.14
C LEU A 177 1.64 -3.03 -13.03
N VAL A 178 1.85 -3.05 -14.35
CA VAL A 178 0.92 -3.68 -15.30
C VAL A 178 0.95 -5.20 -15.18
N ALA A 179 2.13 -5.79 -14.98
CA ALA A 179 2.28 -7.23 -14.74
C ALA A 179 1.58 -7.65 -13.44
N ASP A 180 1.85 -6.95 -12.35
CA ASP A 180 1.18 -7.13 -11.05
C ASP A 180 -0.35 -7.02 -11.20
N HIS A 181 -0.83 -5.97 -11.87
CA HIS A 181 -2.26 -5.78 -12.05
C HIS A 181 -2.90 -6.89 -12.89
N ALA A 182 -2.23 -7.37 -13.94
CA ALA A 182 -2.71 -8.48 -14.74
C ALA A 182 -2.84 -9.77 -13.91
N GLU A 183 -1.86 -10.05 -13.05
CA GLU A 183 -1.89 -11.20 -12.16
C GLU A 183 -2.96 -11.06 -11.09
N ARG A 184 -3.03 -9.91 -10.41
CA ARG A 184 -4.08 -9.62 -9.43
C ARG A 184 -5.48 -9.65 -10.06
N LYS A 185 -5.63 -9.31 -11.35
CA LYS A 185 -6.90 -9.43 -12.08
C LYS A 185 -7.29 -10.90 -12.27
N ARG A 186 -6.33 -11.77 -12.59
CA ARG A 186 -6.55 -13.24 -12.66
C ARG A 186 -6.98 -13.78 -11.29
N LEU A 187 -6.26 -13.43 -10.23
CA LEU A 187 -6.55 -13.82 -8.86
C LEU A 187 -7.91 -13.31 -8.39
N ARG A 188 -8.23 -12.04 -8.69
CA ARG A 188 -9.54 -11.43 -8.39
C ARG A 188 -10.69 -12.20 -9.03
N MET A 189 -10.56 -12.60 -10.30
CA MET A 189 -11.59 -13.39 -10.97
C MET A 189 -11.79 -14.76 -10.31
N LEU A 190 -10.71 -15.43 -9.89
CA LEU A 190 -10.81 -16.69 -9.14
C LEU A 190 -11.47 -16.48 -7.78
N ALA A 191 -11.07 -15.41 -7.08
CA ALA A 191 -11.62 -15.07 -5.78
C ALA A 191 -13.12 -14.70 -5.85
N ASP A 192 -13.57 -13.99 -6.89
CA ASP A 192 -14.99 -13.69 -7.10
C ASP A 192 -15.82 -14.97 -7.32
N VAL A 193 -15.27 -15.98 -7.99
CA VAL A 193 -15.95 -17.28 -8.21
C VAL A 193 -16.09 -18.08 -6.91
N CYS A 194 -15.04 -18.09 -6.08
CA CYS A 194 -15.00 -18.86 -4.83
C CYS A 194 -15.54 -18.07 -3.61
N GLY A 195 -15.83 -16.77 -3.78
CA GLY A 195 -16.13 -15.87 -2.66
C GLY A 195 -14.93 -15.68 -1.73
N ALA A 196 -13.70 -15.75 -2.25
CA ALA A 196 -12.46 -15.83 -1.46
C ALA A 196 -11.90 -14.48 -0.98
N ILE A 197 -12.55 -13.37 -1.34
CA ILE A 197 -12.02 -12.03 -1.02
C ILE A 197 -12.27 -11.72 0.44
N GLY A 198 -11.19 -11.35 1.15
CA GLY A 198 -11.26 -11.11 2.59
C GLY A 198 -11.18 -12.38 3.41
N TRP A 199 -10.51 -13.41 2.90
CA TRP A 199 -10.10 -14.54 3.71
C TRP A 199 -8.98 -14.14 4.66
N ILE A 200 -8.82 -14.89 5.73
CA ILE A 200 -7.71 -14.78 6.68
C ILE A 200 -7.13 -16.18 6.86
N ASP A 201 -5.80 -16.29 6.87
CA ASP A 201 -5.17 -17.56 7.24
C ASP A 201 -5.27 -17.80 8.75
N ASP A 202 -5.13 -19.05 9.17
CA ASP A 202 -5.31 -19.43 10.58
C ASP A 202 -4.23 -18.85 11.52
N VAL A 203 -3.03 -18.54 11.02
CA VAL A 203 -1.96 -17.91 11.85
C VAL A 203 -2.28 -16.44 12.10
N ALA A 204 -2.66 -15.72 11.05
CA ALA A 204 -3.12 -14.34 11.11
C ALA A 204 -4.34 -14.23 12.03
N LEU A 205 -5.28 -15.18 11.96
CA LEU A 205 -6.43 -15.22 12.85
C LEU A 205 -6.01 -15.39 14.32
N ASN A 206 -5.07 -16.29 14.62
CA ASN A 206 -4.54 -16.47 15.98
C ASN A 206 -3.89 -15.18 16.50
N LEU A 207 -3.18 -14.45 15.64
CA LEU A 207 -2.56 -13.16 15.99
C LEU A 207 -3.61 -12.10 16.36
N VAL A 208 -4.67 -12.01 15.55
CA VAL A 208 -5.78 -11.07 15.78
C VAL A 208 -6.49 -11.41 17.08
N ASP A 209 -6.80 -12.70 17.31
CA ASP A 209 -7.50 -13.15 18.51
C ASP A 209 -6.65 -12.89 19.79
N ALA A 210 -5.32 -12.98 19.70
CA ALA A 210 -4.41 -12.60 20.80
C ALA A 210 -4.37 -11.07 21.06
N SER A 211 -4.58 -10.25 20.04
CA SER A 211 -4.49 -8.78 20.12
C SER A 211 -5.70 -8.07 20.73
N SER A 212 -6.80 -8.79 20.98
CA SER A 212 -8.10 -8.19 21.33
C SER A 212 -8.67 -7.19 20.29
N MET A 213 -8.08 -7.09 19.09
CA MET A 213 -8.58 -6.25 18.01
C MET A 213 -9.84 -6.87 17.40
N SER A 214 -10.84 -6.05 17.13
CA SER A 214 -12.02 -6.52 16.40
C SER A 214 -11.69 -6.79 14.93
N ARG A 215 -12.33 -7.79 14.33
CA ARG A 215 -12.15 -8.10 12.89
C ARG A 215 -12.56 -6.96 11.97
N SER A 216 -13.56 -6.18 12.36
CA SER A 216 -13.98 -5.00 11.60
C SER A 216 -12.91 -3.91 11.62
N ASP A 217 -12.28 -3.68 12.78
CA ASP A 217 -11.21 -2.68 12.90
C ASP A 217 -9.95 -3.14 12.16
N LEU A 218 -9.65 -4.45 12.21
CA LEU A 218 -8.57 -5.06 11.44
C LEU A 218 -8.72 -4.78 9.94
N VAL A 219 -9.89 -5.12 9.37
CA VAL A 219 -10.14 -4.94 7.93
C VAL A 219 -10.12 -3.47 7.56
N ALA A 220 -10.70 -2.59 8.38
CA ALA A 220 -10.65 -1.16 8.14
C ALA A 220 -9.19 -0.67 8.07
N ARG A 221 -8.38 -1.02 9.08
CA ARG A 221 -6.97 -0.64 9.13
C ARG A 221 -6.14 -1.24 8.00
N LEU A 222 -6.35 -2.49 7.61
CA LEU A 222 -5.63 -3.12 6.48
C LEU A 222 -6.10 -2.63 5.11
N ASN A 223 -7.34 -2.17 4.97
CA ASN A 223 -7.75 -1.48 3.74
C ASN A 223 -7.05 -0.11 3.63
N ASP A 224 -6.78 0.51 4.78
CA ASP A 224 -6.19 1.83 4.88
C ASP A 224 -4.67 1.84 5.04
N ARG A 225 -4.01 0.70 5.30
CA ARG A 225 -2.56 0.62 5.52
C ARG A 225 -2.00 -0.62 4.83
N PRO A 226 -0.73 -0.57 4.37
CA PRO A 226 -0.10 -1.75 3.75
C PRO A 226 0.01 -2.91 4.74
N ALA A 227 0.17 -2.60 6.02
CA ALA A 227 0.34 -3.56 7.08
C ALA A 227 -0.18 -3.03 8.43
N ILE A 228 -0.38 -3.94 9.38
CA ILE A 228 -0.61 -3.64 10.79
C ILE A 228 0.41 -4.40 11.62
N ASP A 229 1.23 -3.62 12.33
CA ASP A 229 2.22 -4.17 13.26
C ASP A 229 1.57 -4.47 14.61
N PHE A 230 2.07 -5.53 15.23
CA PHE A 230 1.69 -5.98 16.55
C PHE A 230 2.91 -6.35 17.38
N HIS A 231 2.80 -6.10 18.69
CA HIS A 231 3.78 -6.46 19.69
C HIS A 231 3.08 -7.21 20.81
N PHE A 232 3.59 -8.39 21.20
CA PHE A 232 2.97 -9.24 22.21
C PHE A 232 4.00 -9.97 23.08
N GLY A 233 3.65 -10.13 24.36
CA GLY A 233 4.27 -11.10 25.29
C GLY A 233 5.67 -10.70 25.80
N GLY A 234 5.93 -11.00 27.08
CA GLY A 234 7.22 -10.83 27.77
C GLY A 234 7.09 -10.07 29.09
N ASP A 235 7.64 -10.63 30.18
CA ASP A 235 7.73 -9.97 31.50
C ASP A 235 8.84 -8.88 31.54
N ASP A 236 9.71 -8.81 30.51
CA ASP A 236 10.92 -7.96 30.46
C ASP A 236 11.21 -7.31 29.07
N ASP A 237 10.18 -6.74 28.39
CA ASP A 237 10.20 -6.07 27.05
C ASP A 237 10.00 -7.01 25.83
N ASP A 238 8.87 -6.83 25.12
CA ASP A 238 8.46 -7.35 23.78
C ASP A 238 9.19 -8.58 23.19
N ASP A 239 8.69 -9.81 23.45
CA ASP A 239 9.24 -11.06 22.91
C ASP A 239 8.78 -11.34 21.45
N TYR A 240 7.56 -10.96 21.04
CA TYR A 240 7.05 -11.27 19.70
C TYR A 240 6.68 -10.02 18.90
N VAL A 241 7.13 -9.99 17.64
CA VAL A 241 6.71 -9.00 16.64
C VAL A 241 5.90 -9.72 15.58
N GLY A 242 4.73 -9.18 15.27
CA GLY A 242 3.88 -9.66 14.20
C GLY A 242 3.48 -8.52 13.26
N GLU A 243 3.26 -8.84 12.01
CA GLU A 243 2.77 -7.93 10.98
C GLU A 243 1.64 -8.64 10.24
N LEU A 244 0.49 -7.99 10.09
CA LEU A 244 -0.60 -8.46 9.22
C LEU A 244 -0.58 -7.68 7.93
N VAL A 245 -0.73 -8.38 6.80
CA VAL A 245 -0.74 -7.79 5.46
C VAL A 245 -1.84 -8.40 4.61
N TRP A 246 -2.23 -7.69 3.56
CA TRP A 246 -2.93 -8.33 2.45
C TRP A 246 -1.94 -9.00 1.52
N ASP A 247 -2.21 -10.25 1.19
CA ASP A 247 -1.47 -11.04 0.22
C ASP A 247 -2.50 -11.73 -0.69
N GLU A 248 -2.56 -11.31 -1.95
CA GLU A 248 -3.45 -11.90 -2.97
C GLU A 248 -4.93 -12.05 -2.54
N GLY A 249 -5.45 -11.10 -1.75
CA GLY A 249 -6.84 -11.06 -1.29
C GLY A 249 -7.11 -11.84 0.00
N VAL A 250 -6.06 -12.42 0.59
CA VAL A 250 -6.05 -13.10 1.87
C VAL A 250 -5.28 -12.25 2.88
N ILE A 251 -5.77 -12.14 4.10
CA ILE A 251 -5.06 -11.53 5.21
C ILE A 251 -4.09 -12.59 5.74
N ARG A 252 -2.80 -12.27 5.68
CA ARG A 252 -1.72 -13.14 6.13
C ARG A 252 -0.83 -12.47 7.15
N CYS A 253 -0.01 -13.25 7.84
CA CYS A 253 0.92 -12.72 8.83
C CYS A 253 2.39 -13.02 8.53
N LEU A 254 3.23 -12.09 8.93
CA LEU A 254 4.59 -12.35 9.37
C LEU A 254 4.58 -12.35 10.90
N VAL A 255 5.20 -13.34 11.55
CA VAL A 255 5.36 -13.34 13.01
C VAL A 255 6.66 -14.01 13.41
N GLY A 256 7.34 -13.49 14.41
CA GLY A 256 8.57 -14.09 14.89
C GLY A 256 9.06 -13.51 16.20
N GLU A 257 10.12 -14.12 16.69
CA GLU A 257 10.87 -13.69 17.86
C GLU A 257 12.31 -13.43 17.42
N TRP A 258 12.70 -12.16 17.35
CA TRP A 258 14.01 -11.75 16.82
C TRP A 258 15.19 -12.31 17.65
N THR A 259 14.94 -12.73 18.89
CA THR A 259 15.91 -13.26 19.84
C THR A 259 15.96 -14.79 19.91
N ALA A 260 14.86 -15.50 19.59
CA ALA A 260 14.77 -16.97 19.68
C ALA A 260 15.01 -17.69 18.36
N GLY A 261 15.37 -16.95 17.30
CA GLY A 261 15.87 -17.54 16.06
C GLY A 261 14.80 -18.25 15.23
N TRP A 262 13.52 -17.90 15.39
CA TRP A 262 12.45 -18.41 14.52
C TRP A 262 11.60 -17.29 13.95
N THR A 263 11.11 -17.50 12.73
CA THR A 263 10.16 -16.61 12.06
C THR A 263 9.16 -17.42 11.26
N PHE A 264 7.97 -16.87 11.06
CA PHE A 264 6.97 -17.40 10.15
C PHE A 264 6.55 -16.27 9.20
N ASP A 265 6.78 -16.42 7.89
CA ASP A 265 6.39 -15.46 6.86
C ASP A 265 5.37 -16.11 5.91
N ARG A 266 4.09 -15.74 6.05
CA ARG A 266 2.92 -16.13 5.25
C ARG A 266 2.64 -17.64 5.18
N SER A 267 3.62 -18.42 4.75
CA SER A 267 3.59 -19.88 4.61
C SER A 267 4.90 -20.55 5.01
N GLU A 268 5.99 -19.82 5.19
CA GLU A 268 7.30 -20.41 5.51
C GLU A 268 7.62 -20.24 7.00
N PHE A 269 7.85 -21.36 7.68
CA PHE A 269 8.43 -21.39 9.03
C PHE A 269 9.94 -21.58 8.94
N VAL A 270 10.69 -20.67 9.56
CA VAL A 270 12.15 -20.67 9.60
C VAL A 270 12.60 -20.85 11.04
N LEU A 271 13.55 -21.76 11.28
CA LEU A 271 14.14 -22.01 12.58
C LEU A 271 15.67 -22.11 12.47
N SER A 272 16.35 -21.22 13.19
CA SER A 272 17.81 -21.13 13.25
C SER A 272 18.41 -22.16 14.20
N GLU A 273 19.70 -22.42 14.05
CA GLU A 273 20.49 -23.33 14.91
C GLU A 273 19.93 -24.76 14.98
N CYS A 274 19.30 -25.20 13.89
CA CYS A 274 18.69 -26.51 13.79
C CYS A 274 19.71 -27.56 13.30
N VAL A 275 19.72 -28.73 13.96
CA VAL A 275 20.52 -29.88 13.54
C VAL A 275 19.60 -31.08 13.35
N LEU A 276 19.17 -31.31 12.11
CA LEU A 276 18.33 -32.44 11.73
C LEU A 276 19.01 -33.29 10.65
N PRO A 277 19.04 -34.63 10.78
CA PRO A 277 19.44 -35.52 9.71
C PRO A 277 18.53 -35.36 8.48
N GLU A 278 19.11 -35.38 7.28
CA GLU A 278 18.40 -35.29 5.99
C GLU A 278 17.27 -36.33 5.86
N THR A 279 17.47 -37.53 6.42
CA THR A 279 16.46 -38.60 6.43
C THR A 279 15.21 -38.26 7.23
N LEU A 280 15.32 -37.41 8.26
CA LEU A 280 14.15 -36.90 8.98
C LEU A 280 13.45 -35.81 8.18
N LEU A 281 14.18 -34.91 7.52
CA LEU A 281 13.60 -33.82 6.72
C LEU A 281 12.72 -34.36 5.58
N VAL A 282 13.20 -35.37 4.84
CA VAL A 282 12.42 -35.99 3.76
C VAL A 282 11.12 -36.62 4.29
N ALA A 283 11.12 -37.10 5.54
CA ALA A 283 9.95 -37.72 6.15
C ALA A 283 8.89 -36.71 6.61
N TRP A 284 9.18 -35.41 6.59
CA TRP A 284 8.26 -34.36 7.03
C TRP A 284 7.21 -34.01 5.96
N HIS A 285 7.54 -34.12 4.67
CA HIS A 285 6.60 -33.82 3.58
C HIS A 285 5.28 -34.58 3.72
N GLY A 286 4.16 -33.85 3.71
CA GLY A 286 2.79 -34.35 3.85
C GLY A 286 2.37 -34.65 5.29
N ARG A 287 3.21 -34.41 6.29
CA ARG A 287 2.84 -34.52 7.71
C ARG A 287 2.25 -33.23 8.24
N ARG A 288 1.50 -33.35 9.33
CA ARG A 288 1.02 -32.22 10.11
C ARG A 288 2.15 -31.60 10.90
N PHE A 289 2.22 -30.28 10.91
CA PHE A 289 3.25 -29.54 11.62
C PHE A 289 3.24 -29.84 13.11
N GLY A 290 2.06 -29.92 13.73
CA GLY A 290 1.90 -30.22 15.16
C GLY A 290 2.36 -31.62 15.59
N ASP A 291 2.49 -32.57 14.65
CA ASP A 291 3.08 -33.89 14.93
C ASP A 291 4.63 -33.82 15.02
N LEU A 292 5.21 -32.71 14.57
CA LEU A 292 6.66 -32.49 14.44
C LEU A 292 7.16 -31.42 15.42
N ILE A 293 6.45 -30.30 15.51
CA ILE A 293 6.78 -29.12 16.31
C ILE A 293 5.49 -28.60 16.96
N GLU A 294 5.49 -28.49 18.29
CA GLU A 294 4.42 -27.80 19.03
C GLU A 294 4.73 -26.30 19.05
N HIS A 295 3.82 -25.47 18.54
CA HIS A 295 3.99 -24.02 18.47
C HIS A 295 2.69 -23.30 18.84
N PRO A 296 2.72 -22.22 19.64
CA PRO A 296 1.50 -21.54 20.12
C PRO A 296 0.73 -20.80 19.03
N LEU A 297 1.42 -20.33 17.98
CA LEU A 297 0.81 -19.51 16.92
C LEU A 297 0.57 -20.26 15.61
N ILE A 298 1.38 -21.29 15.31
CA ILE A 298 1.28 -22.03 14.04
C ILE A 298 0.30 -23.19 14.25
N PRO A 299 -0.79 -23.29 13.46
CA PRO A 299 -1.76 -24.36 13.57
C PRO A 299 -1.11 -25.73 13.46
N GLY A 300 -1.39 -26.60 14.42
CA GLY A 300 -0.84 -27.95 14.42
C GLY A 300 -1.31 -28.83 13.24
N ASP A 301 -2.42 -28.47 12.59
CA ASP A 301 -2.95 -29.16 11.41
C ASP A 301 -2.41 -28.62 10.07
N ALA A 302 -1.57 -27.58 10.08
CA ALA A 302 -0.82 -27.13 8.91
C ALA A 302 -0.03 -28.29 8.29
N VAL A 303 0.00 -28.39 6.96
CA VAL A 303 0.66 -29.51 6.27
C VAL A 303 2.02 -29.06 5.76
N VAL A 304 3.08 -29.83 6.07
CA VAL A 304 4.41 -29.56 5.54
C VAL A 304 4.47 -29.92 4.06
N VAL A 305 4.68 -28.91 3.20
CA VAL A 305 4.84 -29.07 1.75
C VAL A 305 6.31 -29.24 1.38
N ARG A 306 7.21 -28.65 2.15
CA ARG A 306 8.66 -28.76 1.93
C ARG A 306 9.40 -28.55 3.24
N ALA A 307 10.54 -29.21 3.41
CA ALA A 307 11.44 -28.98 4.52
C ALA A 307 12.89 -29.10 4.06
N GLU A 308 13.69 -28.07 4.29
CA GLU A 308 15.10 -28.00 3.89
C GLU A 308 15.97 -27.42 4.99
N LEU A 309 17.18 -27.94 5.14
CA LEU A 309 18.16 -27.45 6.10
C LEU A 309 19.34 -26.86 5.33
N THR A 310 19.53 -25.55 5.44
CA THR A 310 20.62 -24.81 4.79
C THR A 310 21.45 -24.11 5.84
N ASP A 311 22.74 -24.44 5.94
CA ASP A 311 23.70 -23.80 6.84
C ASP A 311 23.26 -23.71 8.32
N GLY A 312 22.51 -24.71 8.80
CA GLY A 312 21.99 -24.74 10.17
C GLY A 312 20.66 -24.01 10.36
N THR A 313 20.03 -23.53 9.30
CA THR A 313 18.69 -22.94 9.28
C THR A 313 17.71 -23.89 8.61
N LEU A 314 16.67 -24.26 9.34
CA LEU A 314 15.57 -25.08 8.85
C LEU A 314 14.51 -24.16 8.22
N HIS A 315 14.15 -24.46 6.98
CA HIS A 315 13.07 -23.83 6.22
C HIS A 315 11.95 -24.85 6.01
N VAL A 316 10.72 -24.50 6.38
CA VAL A 316 9.56 -25.38 6.28
C VAL A 316 8.42 -24.64 5.60
N ASP A 317 8.09 -25.03 4.37
CA ASP A 317 6.92 -24.52 3.68
C ASP A 317 5.66 -25.24 4.19
N LEU A 318 4.66 -24.47 4.59
CA LEU A 318 3.41 -24.94 5.17
C LEU A 318 2.22 -24.56 4.28
N GLU A 319 1.32 -25.52 4.08
CA GLU A 319 -0.03 -25.26 3.59
C GLU A 319 -0.97 -25.06 4.78
N LEU A 320 -1.54 -23.86 4.87
CA LEU A 320 -2.46 -23.45 5.93
C LEU A 320 -3.91 -23.55 5.48
N ALA A 321 -4.81 -23.78 6.44
CA ALA A 321 -6.22 -23.57 6.19
C ALA A 321 -6.52 -22.06 6.12
N GLU A 322 -7.36 -21.67 5.16
CA GLU A 322 -7.84 -20.30 5.00
C GLU A 322 -9.34 -20.24 5.30
N ARG A 323 -9.79 -19.16 5.94
CA ARG A 323 -11.18 -18.99 6.36
C ARG A 323 -11.75 -17.66 5.91
N LEU A 324 -13.04 -17.66 5.58
CA LEU A 324 -13.82 -16.42 5.41
C LEU A 324 -13.80 -15.59 6.69
N LEU A 325 -13.34 -14.34 6.61
CA LEU A 325 -13.51 -13.38 7.69
C LEU A 325 -15.00 -13.01 7.78
N LYS A 326 -15.72 -13.68 8.69
CA LYS A 326 -17.11 -13.35 9.04
C LYS A 326 -17.18 -12.33 10.17
#